data_AF-A0A9D1P6G9-F1
#
_entry.id   AF-A0A9D1P6G9-F1
#
_cell.length_a   1.000
_cell.length_b   1.000
_cell.length_c   1.000
_cell.angle_alpha   90.00
_cell.angle_beta   90.00
_cell.angle_gamma   90.00
#
_symmetry.space_group_name_H-M   'P 1'
#
loop_
_entity.id
_entity.type
_entity.pdbx_description
1 polymer ?
#
loop_
_entity_poly.entity_id
_entity_poly.type
_entity_poly.pdbx_seq_one_letter_code
_entity_poly.pdbx_strand_id
1 'polypeptide(L)'
;MKTIKTMMKTLLTLILLLAVAPCALPAYAEEALPPLSDLSLYEPNAEEDAEILATEPSQEGGTGELADFQLREAVYDEEYAYLVVDVTPKQELLLIAPGYGPEDPMHLLMGDSANSLTIGEYAEQNDLQMAYVTISSALDALGEAFIHSIDWHWEEDGTLRLTLTCTVSEQEGSAFTSTLQCSVIPLIPAASEEDAILYGYYEENADEPTYASTGYAMDEENQQETELVFTLDDANRHNTLASSQSAE
;
A
#
# COMPACT_ATOMS: atom_id res chain seq x y z
N MET A 1 -40.63 -22.42 -15.57
CA MET A 1 -39.49 -21.72 -14.94
C MET A 1 -38.92 -22.57 -13.82
N LYS A 2 -37.92 -23.42 -14.10
CA LYS A 2 -37.29 -24.26 -13.06
C LYS A 2 -35.83 -24.65 -13.37
N THR A 3 -35.11 -23.88 -14.19
CA THR A 3 -33.81 -24.30 -14.73
C THR A 3 -32.63 -23.37 -14.41
N ILE A 4 -32.84 -22.28 -13.68
CA ILE A 4 -31.77 -21.29 -13.38
C ILE A 4 -31.14 -21.54 -12.00
N LYS A 5 -31.84 -22.19 -11.07
CA LYS A 5 -31.38 -22.32 -9.67
C LYS A 5 -30.30 -23.39 -9.46
N THR A 6 -30.11 -24.31 -10.41
CA THR A 6 -29.17 -25.44 -10.26
C THR A 6 -27.76 -25.11 -10.76
N MET A 7 -27.60 -24.25 -11.79
CA MET A 7 -26.27 -23.92 -12.32
C MET A 7 -25.45 -22.99 -11.42
N MET A 8 -26.10 -22.19 -10.56
CA MET A 8 -25.40 -21.25 -9.67
C MET A 8 -24.70 -21.95 -8.49
N LYS A 9 -25.15 -23.15 -8.10
CA LYS A 9 -24.53 -23.91 -7.00
C LYS A 9 -23.27 -24.65 -7.42
N THR A 10 -23.18 -25.10 -8.67
CA THR A 10 -21.97 -25.76 -9.20
C THR A 10 -20.82 -24.78 -9.50
N LEU A 11 -21.13 -23.50 -9.74
CA LEU A 11 -20.08 -22.49 -9.95
C LEU A 11 -19.41 -22.06 -8.63
N LEU A 12 -20.21 -21.95 -7.56
CA LEU A 12 -19.71 -21.52 -6.25
C LEU A 12 -18.80 -22.57 -5.57
N THR A 13 -18.88 -23.83 -5.97
CA THR A 13 -18.03 -24.90 -5.42
C THR A 13 -16.69 -25.02 -6.14
N LEU A 14 -16.49 -24.34 -7.27
CA LEU A 14 -15.25 -24.43 -8.06
C LEU A 14 -14.19 -23.38 -7.65
N ILE A 15 -14.56 -22.38 -6.85
CA ILE A 15 -13.64 -21.31 -6.39
C ILE A 15 -12.88 -21.71 -5.12
N LEU A 16 -13.30 -22.78 -4.42
CA LEU A 16 -12.73 -23.18 -3.13
C LEU A 16 -11.59 -24.22 -3.21
N LEU A 17 -10.84 -24.29 -4.33
CA LEU A 17 -9.87 -25.38 -4.52
C LEU A 17 -8.63 -25.02 -5.36
N LEU A 18 -8.13 -23.79 -5.26
CA LEU A 18 -6.78 -23.47 -5.74
C LEU A 18 -5.87 -23.22 -4.54
N ALA A 19 -5.11 -24.28 -4.28
CA ALA A 19 -4.15 -24.43 -3.22
C ALA A 19 -3.00 -23.44 -3.34
N VAL A 20 -2.64 -22.95 -2.17
CA VAL A 20 -1.35 -22.40 -1.76
C VAL A 20 -0.18 -23.12 -2.46
N ALA A 21 0.57 -22.37 -3.27
CA ALA A 21 1.90 -22.74 -3.70
C ALA A 21 2.89 -21.80 -2.99
N PRO A 22 3.82 -22.29 -2.16
CA PRO A 22 4.84 -21.45 -1.55
C PRO A 22 5.92 -21.15 -2.59
N CYS A 23 5.96 -19.90 -3.07
CA CYS A 23 7.13 -19.39 -3.78
C CYS A 23 8.16 -18.96 -2.74
N ALA A 24 9.24 -19.74 -2.62
CA ALA A 24 10.42 -19.38 -1.85
C ALA A 24 11.03 -18.08 -2.38
N LEU A 25 11.17 -17.08 -1.51
CA LEU A 25 11.98 -15.88 -1.78
C LEU A 25 13.46 -16.21 -1.52
N PRO A 26 14.40 -15.76 -2.36
CA PRO A 26 15.81 -15.79 -2.02
C PRO A 26 16.10 -14.70 -0.97
N ALA A 27 16.90 -15.06 0.03
CA ALA A 27 17.50 -14.10 0.95
C ALA A 27 18.35 -13.11 0.15
N TYR A 28 17.90 -11.86 0.03
CA TYR A 28 18.69 -10.76 -0.47
C TYR A 28 19.30 -10.01 0.70
N ALA A 29 20.61 -9.80 0.61
CA ALA A 29 21.38 -9.04 1.57
C ALA A 29 20.91 -7.58 1.57
N GLU A 30 20.74 -7.05 2.77
CA GLU A 30 20.45 -5.66 3.07
C GLU A 30 21.62 -4.78 2.59
N GLU A 31 21.52 -4.20 1.40
CA GLU A 31 22.27 -2.99 1.05
C GLU A 31 21.33 -1.80 1.17
N ALA A 32 21.66 -0.90 2.10
CA ALA A 32 20.94 0.34 2.31
C ALA A 32 20.90 1.14 1.00
N LEU A 33 19.70 1.45 0.52
CA LEU A 33 19.50 2.36 -0.61
C LEU A 33 20.02 3.75 -0.22
N PRO A 34 20.79 4.42 -1.10
CA PRO A 34 21.22 5.78 -0.84
C PRO A 34 20.01 6.73 -0.85
N PRO A 35 20.07 7.86 -0.11
CA PRO A 35 19.04 8.88 -0.18
C PRO A 35 18.94 9.42 -1.62
N LEU A 36 17.70 9.70 -2.08
CA LEU A 36 17.37 10.22 -3.41
C LEU A 36 18.13 11.51 -3.79
N SER A 37 18.79 12.17 -2.83
CA SER A 37 19.61 13.35 -3.03
C SER A 37 20.95 13.09 -3.75
N ASP A 38 21.42 11.84 -3.84
CA ASP A 38 22.74 11.49 -4.42
C ASP A 38 22.69 11.01 -5.89
N LEU A 39 21.52 10.98 -6.54
CA LEU A 39 21.39 10.55 -7.94
C LEU A 39 21.89 11.57 -8.98
N SER A 40 22.35 12.75 -8.57
CA SER A 40 22.91 13.73 -9.50
C SER A 40 24.40 13.45 -9.73
N LEU A 41 24.73 12.63 -10.74
CA LEU A 41 25.92 12.76 -11.61
C LEU A 41 26.01 11.54 -12.54
N TYR A 42 25.25 11.56 -13.64
CA TYR A 42 25.56 10.77 -14.83
C TYR A 42 25.62 11.72 -16.03
N GLU A 43 26.75 11.75 -16.74
CA GLU A 43 26.91 12.57 -17.95
C GLU A 43 26.12 11.92 -19.10
N PRO A 44 25.30 12.69 -19.85
CA PRO A 44 24.29 12.14 -20.74
C PRO A 44 24.92 11.51 -21.98
N ASN A 45 24.65 10.23 -22.21
CA ASN A 45 24.85 9.64 -23.53
C ASN A 45 23.54 9.82 -24.30
N ALA A 46 23.62 10.52 -25.43
CA ALA A 46 22.45 10.97 -26.21
C ALA A 46 21.76 9.82 -26.94
N GLU A 47 20.94 9.06 -26.23
CA GLU A 47 19.64 8.42 -26.55
C GLU A 47 19.21 7.77 -25.21
N GLU A 48 18.86 8.58 -24.21
CA GLU A 48 18.57 8.11 -22.84
C GLU A 48 17.05 8.03 -22.62
N ASP A 49 16.60 6.86 -22.16
CA ASP A 49 15.26 6.61 -21.65
C ASP A 49 14.87 7.74 -20.68
N ALA A 50 13.76 8.38 -21.01
CA ALA A 50 13.40 9.66 -20.44
C ALA A 50 12.64 9.46 -19.13
N GLU A 51 13.35 9.30 -18.00
CA GLU A 51 12.72 9.26 -16.67
C GLU A 51 11.85 10.52 -16.41
N ILE A 52 10.59 10.30 -16.08
CA ILE A 52 9.62 11.34 -15.69
C ILE A 52 9.55 11.37 -14.17
N LEU A 53 10.15 12.41 -13.57
CA LEU A 53 9.99 12.74 -12.15
C LEU A 53 8.87 13.77 -11.97
N ALA A 54 7.87 13.45 -11.15
CA ALA A 54 6.75 14.31 -10.80
C ALA A 54 6.68 14.51 -9.27
N THR A 55 6.86 15.74 -8.82
CA THR A 55 6.53 16.18 -7.46
C THR A 55 5.15 16.83 -7.48
N GLU A 56 4.22 16.40 -6.62
CA GLU A 56 2.81 16.81 -6.63
C GLU A 56 2.12 16.58 -8.00
N PRO A 57 2.12 15.35 -8.52
CA PRO A 57 1.49 15.05 -9.81
C PRO A 57 0.01 15.44 -9.84
N SER A 58 -0.46 15.78 -11.05
CA SER A 58 -1.88 16.03 -11.30
C SER A 58 -2.69 14.80 -10.90
N GLN A 59 -3.62 15.00 -9.96
CA GLN A 59 -4.43 13.93 -9.38
C GLN A 59 -5.84 14.41 -9.03
N GLU A 60 -6.78 13.48 -8.99
CA GLU A 60 -8.17 13.68 -8.56
C GLU A 60 -8.60 12.53 -7.64
N GLY A 61 -9.42 12.85 -6.64
CA GLY A 61 -9.93 11.87 -5.69
C GLY A 61 -9.08 11.76 -4.42
N GLY A 62 -9.08 10.58 -3.79
CA GLY A 62 -8.30 10.27 -2.59
C GLY A 62 -8.82 10.84 -1.26
N THR A 63 -9.68 11.87 -1.27
CA THR A 63 -10.30 12.40 -0.03
C THR A 63 -11.39 11.49 0.49
N GLY A 64 -11.36 11.18 1.79
CA GLY A 64 -12.38 10.36 2.44
C GLY A 64 -12.72 10.75 3.88
N GLU A 65 -13.63 9.99 4.50
CA GLU A 65 -14.15 10.26 5.85
C GLU A 65 -13.20 9.80 6.98
N LEU A 66 -12.40 8.76 6.73
CA LEU A 66 -11.43 8.17 7.65
C LEU A 66 -9.99 8.60 7.34
N ALA A 67 -9.61 8.72 6.08
CA ALA A 67 -8.28 9.21 5.70
C ALA A 67 -8.29 9.86 4.31
N ASP A 68 -7.31 10.73 4.06
CA ASP A 68 -7.02 11.24 2.73
C ASP A 68 -5.82 10.49 2.14
N PHE A 69 -5.90 10.13 0.87
CA PHE A 69 -4.81 9.60 0.07
C PHE A 69 -4.31 10.67 -0.89
N GLN A 70 -3.01 10.91 -0.90
CA GLN A 70 -2.38 11.88 -1.79
C GLN A 70 -1.13 11.28 -2.44
N LEU A 71 -1.07 11.28 -3.76
CA LEU A 71 0.14 10.98 -4.50
C LEU A 71 1.09 12.17 -4.37
N ARG A 72 2.14 12.00 -3.59
CA ARG A 72 3.11 13.04 -3.26
C ARG A 72 4.18 13.15 -4.34
N GLU A 73 4.77 12.01 -4.69
CA GLU A 73 5.87 11.91 -5.65
C GLU A 73 5.65 10.70 -6.55
N ALA A 74 6.07 10.80 -7.80
CA ALA A 74 6.07 9.69 -8.72
C ALA A 74 7.29 9.76 -9.65
N VAL A 75 7.88 8.60 -9.92
CA VAL A 75 8.88 8.39 -10.95
C VAL A 75 8.35 7.36 -11.93
N TYR A 76 8.53 7.61 -13.23
CA TYR A 76 8.13 6.68 -14.29
C TYR A 76 9.23 6.61 -15.35
N ASP A 77 9.65 5.39 -15.71
CA ASP A 77 10.75 5.12 -16.65
C ASP A 77 10.30 4.35 -17.91
N GLU A 78 9.01 4.42 -18.24
CA GLU A 78 8.36 3.70 -19.35
C GLU A 78 8.02 2.22 -19.09
N GLU A 79 8.72 1.56 -18.16
CA GLU A 79 8.45 0.15 -17.78
C GLU A 79 7.93 0.03 -16.34
N TYR A 80 8.47 0.85 -15.43
CA TYR A 80 8.18 0.87 -14.02
C TYR A 80 7.68 2.24 -13.58
N ALA A 81 6.81 2.23 -12.57
CA ALA A 81 6.42 3.42 -11.84
C ALA A 81 6.70 3.24 -10.34
N TYR A 82 7.37 4.22 -9.74
CA TYR A 82 7.57 4.31 -8.30
C TYR A 82 6.69 5.41 -7.77
N LEU A 83 5.76 5.07 -6.87
CA LEU A 83 4.75 6.00 -6.38
C LEU A 83 4.91 6.19 -4.88
N VAL A 84 4.97 7.44 -4.41
CA VAL A 84 4.94 7.78 -2.99
C VAL A 84 3.56 8.34 -2.67
N VAL A 85 2.79 7.60 -1.87
CA VAL A 85 1.42 7.96 -1.48
C VAL A 85 1.39 8.23 0.01
N ASP A 86 1.02 9.45 0.40
CA ASP A 86 0.77 9.79 1.80
C ASP A 86 -0.71 9.46 2.13
N VAL A 87 -0.93 8.73 3.23
CA VAL A 87 -2.25 8.40 3.78
C VAL A 87 -2.41 9.12 5.10
N THR A 88 -3.13 10.23 5.09
CA THR A 88 -3.29 11.12 6.25
C THR A 88 -4.57 10.75 7.01
N PRO A 89 -4.49 10.30 8.28
CA PRO A 89 -5.67 9.96 9.05
C PRO A 89 -6.54 11.19 9.35
N LYS A 90 -7.85 11.00 9.35
CA LYS A 90 -8.79 11.87 10.07
C LYS A 90 -8.72 11.55 11.57
N GLN A 91 -9.20 12.48 12.40
CA GLN A 91 -8.94 12.50 13.84
C GLN A 91 -9.17 11.13 14.53
N GLU A 92 -8.32 10.83 15.51
CA GLU A 92 -8.41 9.67 16.41
C GLU A 92 -8.24 8.30 15.73
N LEU A 93 -7.58 8.24 14.56
CA LEU A 93 -7.26 7.01 13.85
C LEU A 93 -5.78 6.62 13.94
N LEU A 94 -5.54 5.32 14.09
CA LEU A 94 -4.24 4.67 13.94
C LEU A 94 -4.24 3.80 12.68
N LEU A 95 -3.51 4.21 11.65
CA LEU A 95 -3.51 3.56 10.34
C LEU A 95 -2.52 2.40 10.29
N ILE A 96 -3.00 1.16 10.28
CA ILE A 96 -2.17 -0.04 10.18
C ILE A 96 -1.83 -0.31 8.72
N ALA A 97 -0.52 -0.37 8.45
CA ALA A 97 0.02 -0.63 7.13
C ALA A 97 -0.24 -2.08 6.66
N PRO A 98 -0.24 -2.33 5.34
CA PRO A 98 -0.29 -3.68 4.80
C PRO A 98 0.80 -4.59 5.39
N GLY A 99 0.42 -5.81 5.76
CA GLY A 99 1.35 -6.82 6.28
C GLY A 99 1.60 -6.76 7.79
N TYR A 100 1.04 -5.77 8.49
CA TYR A 100 1.14 -5.64 9.95
C TYR A 100 -0.19 -5.89 10.64
N GLY A 101 -0.20 -6.12 11.94
CA GLY A 101 -1.42 -6.32 12.69
C GLY A 101 -1.35 -5.91 14.15
N PRO A 102 -2.48 -5.92 14.86
CA PRO A 102 -2.58 -5.38 16.22
C PRO A 102 -1.59 -5.99 17.23
N GLU A 103 -1.16 -7.23 17.01
CA GLU A 103 -0.20 -7.95 17.86
C GLU A 103 1.26 -7.61 17.57
N ASP A 104 1.55 -6.95 16.44
CA ASP A 104 2.91 -6.57 16.11
C ASP A 104 3.43 -5.53 17.13
N PRO A 105 4.71 -5.62 17.50
CA PRO A 105 5.28 -4.71 18.47
C PRO A 105 5.45 -3.31 17.89
N MET A 106 5.16 -2.28 18.70
CA MET A 106 5.12 -0.88 18.27
C MET A 106 6.45 -0.35 17.73
N HIS A 107 7.59 -0.97 18.08
CA HIS A 107 8.90 -0.61 17.52
C HIS A 107 9.02 -0.88 16.03
N LEU A 108 8.19 -1.77 15.47
CA LEU A 108 8.14 -1.96 14.03
C LEU A 108 7.51 -0.76 13.32
N LEU A 109 6.63 -0.01 14.00
CA LEU A 109 6.02 1.21 13.45
C LEU A 109 6.82 2.47 13.78
N MET A 110 7.33 2.60 15.01
CA MET A 110 7.93 3.83 15.52
C MET A 110 9.43 3.72 15.83
N GLY A 111 10.07 2.66 15.36
CA GLY A 111 11.50 2.38 15.56
C GLY A 111 11.88 2.09 17.01
N ASP A 112 13.19 2.06 17.28
CA ASP A 112 13.78 1.67 18.57
C ASP A 112 13.34 2.53 19.77
N SER A 113 12.77 3.72 19.54
CA SER A 113 12.22 4.59 20.58
C SER A 113 10.82 4.18 21.05
N ALA A 114 10.17 3.24 20.37
CA ALA A 114 8.84 2.79 20.74
C ALA A 114 8.83 2.07 22.09
N ASN A 115 7.71 2.16 22.78
CA ASN A 115 7.44 1.36 23.96
C ASN A 115 7.35 -0.14 23.61
N SER A 116 7.43 -0.99 24.62
CA SER A 116 7.32 -2.45 24.45
C SER A 116 5.88 -2.93 24.22
N LEU A 117 4.97 -2.03 23.85
CA LEU A 117 3.55 -2.35 23.63
C LEU A 117 3.37 -2.98 22.25
N THR A 118 2.29 -3.74 22.09
CA THR A 118 1.76 -4.04 20.75
C THR A 118 1.07 -2.81 20.15
N ILE A 119 0.83 -2.84 18.84
CA ILE A 119 0.06 -1.80 18.13
C ILE A 119 -1.32 -1.61 18.78
N GLY A 120 -2.01 -2.70 19.10
CA GLY A 120 -3.31 -2.68 19.75
C GLY A 120 -3.27 -2.09 21.17
N GLU A 121 -2.29 -2.48 21.98
CA GLU A 121 -2.12 -1.94 23.33
C GLU A 121 -1.83 -0.44 23.33
N TYR A 122 -1.05 0.04 22.35
CA TYR A 122 -0.82 1.47 22.18
C TYR A 122 -2.10 2.20 21.78
N ALA A 123 -2.86 1.65 20.83
CA ALA A 123 -4.12 2.25 20.39
C ALA A 123 -5.10 2.39 21.57
N GLU A 124 -5.25 1.35 22.39
CA GLU A 124 -6.08 1.37 23.59
C GLU A 124 -5.62 2.43 24.60
N GLN A 125 -4.32 2.52 24.87
CA GLN A 125 -3.78 3.49 25.83
C GLN A 125 -3.92 4.96 25.39
N ASN A 126 -4.06 5.21 24.10
CA ASN A 126 -4.16 6.55 23.51
C ASN A 126 -5.56 6.87 22.99
N ASP A 127 -6.55 6.03 23.28
CA ASP A 127 -7.94 6.17 22.81
C ASP A 127 -8.04 6.31 21.28
N LEU A 128 -7.22 5.55 20.53
CA LEU A 128 -7.17 5.56 19.07
C LEU A 128 -7.97 4.40 18.48
N GLN A 129 -8.77 4.69 17.45
CA GLN A 129 -9.42 3.69 16.62
C GLN A 129 -8.42 3.15 15.59
N MET A 130 -8.14 1.85 15.60
CA MET A 130 -7.30 1.25 14.56
C MET A 130 -8.06 1.09 13.25
N ALA A 131 -7.38 1.26 12.12
CA ALA A 131 -7.94 0.96 10.81
C ALA A 131 -6.86 0.43 9.86
N TYR A 132 -7.20 -0.59 9.09
CA TYR A 132 -6.33 -1.13 8.05
C TYR A 132 -6.35 -0.28 6.80
N VAL A 133 -5.17 0.02 6.27
CA VAL A 133 -5.01 0.65 4.96
C VAL A 133 -4.75 -0.42 3.91
N THR A 134 -5.51 -0.38 2.82
CA THR A 134 -5.25 -1.21 1.65
C THR A 134 -5.17 -0.34 0.41
N ILE A 135 -4.24 -0.69 -0.48
CA ILE A 135 -4.11 -0.05 -1.78
C ILE A 135 -3.97 -1.13 -2.85
N SER A 136 -4.74 -0.99 -3.92
CA SER A 136 -4.70 -1.86 -5.08
C SER A 136 -4.92 -1.05 -6.35
N SER A 137 -4.91 -1.72 -7.50
CA SER A 137 -5.36 -1.15 -8.76
C SER A 137 -6.43 -2.02 -9.40
N ALA A 138 -7.15 -1.44 -10.36
CA ALA A 138 -8.10 -2.21 -11.18
C ALA A 138 -7.40 -3.34 -11.97
N LEU A 139 -6.11 -3.20 -12.27
CA LEU A 139 -5.31 -4.22 -12.95
C LEU A 139 -5.05 -5.42 -12.04
N ASP A 140 -4.76 -5.18 -10.75
CA ASP A 140 -4.55 -6.25 -9.77
C ASP A 140 -5.82 -7.12 -9.62
N ALA A 141 -6.99 -6.48 -9.64
CA ALA A 141 -8.29 -7.17 -9.61
C ALA A 141 -8.55 -8.05 -10.86
N LEU A 142 -7.88 -7.77 -11.96
CA LEU A 142 -7.93 -8.56 -13.20
C LEU A 142 -6.84 -9.65 -13.25
N GLY A 143 -6.01 -9.76 -12.21
CA GLY A 143 -4.90 -10.71 -12.13
C GLY A 143 -3.63 -10.23 -12.84
N GLU A 144 -3.58 -8.96 -13.24
CA GLU A 144 -2.39 -8.30 -13.76
C GLU A 144 -1.75 -7.54 -12.58
N ALA A 145 -0.67 -8.09 -12.02
CA ALA A 145 -0.01 -7.47 -10.88
C ALA A 145 0.62 -6.13 -11.32
N PHE A 146 -0.09 -5.04 -11.05
CA PHE A 146 0.39 -3.68 -11.24
C PHE A 146 1.27 -3.30 -10.06
N ILE A 147 0.87 -3.59 -8.82
CA ILE A 147 1.66 -3.32 -7.62
C ILE A 147 2.46 -4.58 -7.24
N HIS A 148 3.78 -4.47 -7.21
CA HIS A 148 4.68 -5.59 -6.86
C HIS A 148 5.17 -5.56 -5.43
N SER A 149 5.40 -4.36 -4.91
CA SER A 149 5.79 -4.17 -3.52
C SER A 149 5.13 -2.92 -2.95
N ILE A 150 4.90 -2.96 -1.65
CA ILE A 150 4.43 -1.84 -0.85
C ILE A 150 5.38 -1.76 0.34
N ASP A 151 6.30 -0.80 0.28
CA ASP A 151 7.07 -0.39 1.43
C ASP A 151 6.32 0.74 2.13
N TRP A 152 6.58 0.95 3.42
CA TRP A 152 5.85 1.96 4.16
C TRP A 152 6.66 2.55 5.31
N HIS A 153 6.28 3.77 5.71
CA HIS A 153 6.88 4.51 6.81
C HIS A 153 5.79 5.35 7.51
N TRP A 154 5.86 5.46 8.83
CA TRP A 154 5.00 6.36 9.60
C TRP A 154 5.69 7.69 9.87
N GLU A 155 4.98 8.76 9.58
CA GLU A 155 5.38 10.11 9.96
C GLU A 155 4.95 10.42 11.39
N GLU A 156 5.61 11.40 12.02
CA GLU A 156 5.32 11.79 13.42
C GLU A 156 3.88 12.27 13.64
N ASP A 157 3.21 12.74 12.59
CA ASP A 157 1.83 13.22 12.63
C ASP A 157 0.77 12.11 12.44
N GLY A 158 1.21 10.85 12.30
CA GLY A 158 0.34 9.69 12.08
C GLY A 158 0.05 9.39 10.61
N THR A 159 0.59 10.18 9.68
CA THR A 159 0.51 9.90 8.24
C THR A 159 1.28 8.63 7.91
N LEU A 160 0.63 7.71 7.19
CA LEU A 160 1.27 6.52 6.66
C LEU A 160 1.74 6.81 5.23
N ARG A 161 3.06 6.90 5.02
CA ARG A 161 3.65 7.01 3.69
C ARG A 161 3.86 5.62 3.11
N LEU A 162 3.27 5.37 1.95
CA LEU A 162 3.41 4.15 1.17
C LEU A 162 4.33 4.42 -0.03
N THR A 163 5.28 3.53 -0.27
CA THR A 163 6.09 3.51 -1.49
C THR A 163 5.70 2.27 -2.29
N LEU A 164 5.14 2.49 -3.47
CA LEU A 164 4.66 1.44 -4.36
C LEU A 164 5.67 1.26 -5.49
N THR A 165 6.08 0.01 -5.74
CA THR A 165 6.77 -0.35 -6.98
C THR A 165 5.76 -0.98 -7.92
N CYS A 166 5.59 -0.38 -9.09
CA CYS A 166 4.59 -0.79 -10.06
C CYS A 166 5.21 -1.14 -11.41
N THR A 167 4.61 -2.09 -12.14
CA THR A 167 4.93 -2.35 -13.55
C THR A 167 3.86 -1.73 -14.43
N VAL A 168 4.31 -0.98 -15.44
CA VAL A 168 3.47 -0.33 -16.43
C VAL A 168 3.51 -1.15 -17.71
N SER A 169 2.34 -1.61 -18.16
CA SER A 169 2.21 -2.21 -19.49
C SER A 169 2.28 -1.14 -20.58
N GLU A 170 2.79 -1.49 -21.76
CA GLU A 170 2.95 -0.57 -22.90
C GLU A 170 1.70 0.31 -23.09
N GLN A 171 1.84 1.63 -22.88
CA GLN A 171 0.77 2.59 -23.10
C GLN A 171 0.99 3.39 -24.40
N GLU A 172 -0.09 3.68 -25.13
CA GLU A 172 -0.04 4.59 -26.27
C GLU A 172 -0.11 6.05 -25.80
N GLY A 173 1.00 6.79 -25.90
CA GLY A 173 1.02 8.25 -25.66
C GLY A 173 2.24 8.72 -24.87
N SER A 174 2.33 10.04 -24.64
CA SER A 174 3.40 10.68 -23.83
C SER A 174 2.99 10.90 -22.37
N ALA A 175 1.90 10.27 -21.93
CA ALA A 175 1.37 10.43 -20.58
C ALA A 175 0.87 9.07 -20.07
N PHE A 176 1.24 8.74 -18.85
CA PHE A 176 0.78 7.57 -18.11
C PHE A 176 -0.34 7.97 -17.17
N THR A 177 -1.54 7.42 -17.36
CA THR A 177 -2.69 7.64 -16.45
C THR A 177 -3.09 6.32 -15.82
N SER A 178 -3.28 6.33 -14.50
CA SER A 178 -3.73 5.16 -13.76
C SER A 178 -4.62 5.56 -12.57
N THR A 179 -5.26 4.56 -11.98
CA THR A 179 -6.16 4.71 -10.82
C THR A 179 -5.78 3.73 -9.73
N LEU A 180 -5.53 4.26 -8.54
CA LEU A 180 -5.37 3.48 -7.32
C LEU A 180 -6.71 3.36 -6.61
N GLN A 181 -7.07 2.13 -6.25
CA GLN A 181 -8.19 1.82 -5.37
C GLN A 181 -7.67 1.83 -3.93
N CYS A 182 -8.14 2.79 -3.16
CA CYS A 182 -7.64 3.09 -1.82
C CYS A 182 -8.75 2.81 -0.81
N SER A 183 -8.45 2.01 0.22
CA SER A 183 -9.44 1.67 1.23
C SER A 183 -8.89 1.78 2.65
N VAL A 184 -9.77 2.17 3.57
CA VAL A 184 -9.50 2.23 5.01
C VAL A 184 -10.62 1.47 5.71
N ILE A 185 -10.26 0.42 6.45
CA ILE A 185 -11.22 -0.48 7.09
C ILE A 185 -11.01 -0.42 8.60
N PRO A 186 -11.94 0.15 9.38
CA PRO A 186 -11.84 0.16 10.84
C PRO A 186 -11.73 -1.24 11.43
N LEU A 187 -11.01 -1.35 12.54
CA LEU A 187 -10.91 -2.57 13.32
C LEU A 187 -11.78 -2.52 14.56
N ILE A 188 -12.68 -3.48 14.69
CA ILE A 188 -13.53 -3.61 15.88
C ILE A 188 -13.12 -4.86 16.68
N PRO A 189 -13.35 -4.89 18.00
CA PRO A 189 -13.15 -6.10 18.77
C PRO A 189 -13.96 -7.27 18.17
N ALA A 190 -13.30 -8.40 17.96
CA ALA A 190 -13.96 -9.58 17.40
C ALA A 190 -15.01 -10.13 18.37
N ALA A 191 -16.16 -10.54 17.84
CA ALA A 191 -17.22 -11.15 18.66
C ALA A 191 -16.83 -12.56 19.17
N SER A 192 -15.93 -13.23 18.46
CA SER A 192 -15.36 -14.53 18.80
C SER A 192 -13.98 -14.70 18.17
N GLU A 193 -13.22 -15.72 18.61
CA GLU A 193 -11.93 -16.07 17.98
C GLU A 193 -12.09 -16.50 16.51
N GLU A 194 -13.26 -17.03 16.12
CA GLU A 194 -13.53 -17.45 14.73
C GLU A 194 -13.79 -16.25 13.81
N ASP A 195 -14.25 -15.12 14.37
CA ASP A 195 -14.50 -13.87 13.63
C ASP A 195 -13.26 -12.97 13.58
N ALA A 196 -12.23 -13.30 14.37
CA ALA A 196 -11.02 -12.50 14.44
C ALA A 196 -10.10 -12.73 13.24
N ILE A 197 -9.42 -11.67 12.83
CA ILE A 197 -8.35 -11.72 11.84
C ILE A 197 -7.24 -12.61 12.40
N LEU A 198 -6.78 -13.56 11.58
CA LEU A 198 -5.69 -14.46 11.92
C LEU A 198 -4.38 -13.92 11.35
N TYR A 199 -3.38 -13.76 12.20
CA TYR A 199 -2.02 -13.40 11.83
C TYR A 199 -1.16 -14.66 11.71
N GLY A 200 -0.54 -14.87 10.55
CA GLY A 200 0.33 -16.01 10.28
C GLY A 200 1.80 -15.66 10.49
N TYR A 201 2.52 -16.46 11.28
CA TYR A 201 3.97 -16.31 11.51
C TYR A 201 4.69 -17.65 11.41
N TYR A 202 5.98 -17.61 11.07
CA TYR A 202 6.84 -18.79 11.11
C TYR A 202 7.62 -18.82 12.40
N GLU A 203 7.45 -19.90 13.17
CA GLU A 203 8.35 -20.18 14.28
C GLU A 203 9.74 -20.58 13.75
N GLU A 204 10.77 -20.41 14.58
CA GLU A 204 12.15 -20.74 14.21
C GLU A 204 12.25 -22.22 13.77
N ASN A 205 12.61 -22.46 12.51
CA ASN A 205 12.70 -23.79 11.88
C ASN A 205 11.35 -24.50 11.63
N ALA A 206 10.23 -23.78 11.59
CA ALA A 206 8.95 -24.34 11.17
C ALA A 206 8.81 -24.38 9.64
N ASP A 207 8.37 -25.52 9.10
CA ASP A 207 8.05 -25.68 7.67
C ASP A 207 6.66 -25.12 7.31
N GLU A 208 5.78 -24.93 8.30
CA GLU A 208 4.42 -24.41 8.14
C GLU A 208 4.20 -23.18 9.04
N PRO A 209 3.41 -22.19 8.59
CA PRO A 209 3.07 -21.02 9.41
C PRO A 209 2.10 -21.40 10.53
N THR A 210 2.31 -20.81 11.70
CA THR A 210 1.36 -20.82 12.81
C THR A 210 0.46 -19.60 12.71
N TYR A 211 -0.82 -19.75 13.06
CA TYR A 211 -1.78 -18.66 13.05
C TYR A 211 -2.24 -18.33 14.46
N ALA A 212 -2.26 -17.05 14.80
CA ALA A 212 -2.82 -16.54 16.04
C ALA A 212 -3.96 -15.56 15.74
N SER A 213 -4.99 -15.57 16.59
CA SER A 213 -6.04 -14.55 16.55
C SER A 213 -5.47 -13.21 17.00
N THR A 214 -5.82 -12.16 16.27
CA THR A 214 -5.51 -10.77 16.65
C THR A 214 -6.50 -10.21 17.67
N GLY A 215 -7.64 -10.86 17.90
CA GLY A 215 -8.73 -10.31 18.72
C GLY A 215 -9.56 -9.20 18.06
N TYR A 216 -9.26 -8.84 16.81
CA TYR A 216 -9.99 -7.81 16.05
C TYR A 216 -10.62 -8.39 14.79
N ALA A 217 -11.72 -7.80 14.36
CA ALA A 217 -12.40 -8.06 13.09
C ALA A 217 -12.40 -6.79 12.22
N MET A 218 -12.46 -6.98 10.90
CA MET A 218 -12.64 -5.87 9.96
C MET A 218 -14.09 -5.40 9.96
N ASP A 219 -14.30 -4.11 10.19
CA ASP A 219 -15.61 -3.48 10.11
C ASP A 219 -15.93 -3.07 8.66
N GLU A 220 -16.21 -4.07 7.83
CA GLU A 220 -16.53 -3.88 6.40
C GLU A 220 -17.76 -2.98 6.19
N GLU A 221 -18.68 -2.89 7.15
CA GLU A 221 -19.86 -2.02 7.04
C GLU A 221 -19.51 -0.53 7.12
N ASN A 222 -18.38 -0.19 7.76
CA ASN A 222 -17.90 1.19 7.93
C ASN A 222 -16.57 1.42 7.18
N GLN A 223 -16.27 0.59 6.17
CA GLN A 223 -15.13 0.79 5.29
C GLN A 223 -15.29 2.08 4.46
N GLN A 224 -14.20 2.83 4.36
CA GLN A 224 -14.03 3.85 3.34
C GLN A 224 -13.41 3.22 2.09
N GLU A 225 -14.01 3.48 0.93
CA GLU A 225 -13.40 3.23 -0.38
C GLU A 225 -13.31 4.54 -1.17
N THR A 226 -12.14 4.81 -1.73
CA THR A 226 -11.87 5.99 -2.55
C THR A 226 -11.01 5.60 -3.75
N GLU A 227 -11.12 6.35 -4.83
CA GLU A 227 -10.23 6.23 -5.98
C GLU A 227 -9.28 7.42 -6.00
N LEU A 228 -8.02 7.16 -6.33
CA LEU A 228 -7.02 8.20 -6.58
C LEU A 228 -6.54 8.05 -8.03
N VAL A 229 -7.02 8.96 -8.88
CA VAL A 229 -6.68 9.01 -10.31
C VAL A 229 -5.52 9.97 -10.49
N PHE A 230 -4.50 9.58 -11.24
CA PHE A 230 -3.33 10.43 -11.48
C PHE A 230 -2.80 10.32 -12.90
N THR A 231 -2.11 11.36 -13.34
CA THR A 231 -1.45 11.42 -14.66
C THR A 231 -0.01 11.87 -14.51
N LEU A 232 0.91 11.09 -15.08
CA LEU A 232 2.33 11.40 -15.23
C LEU A 232 2.60 11.77 -16.67
N ASP A 233 2.96 13.03 -16.93
CA ASP A 233 3.31 13.51 -18.26
C ASP A 233 4.66 14.25 -18.28
N ASP A 234 5.20 14.50 -19.48
CA ASP A 234 6.44 15.26 -19.68
C ASP A 234 6.41 16.69 -19.08
N ALA A 235 5.23 17.28 -18.85
CA ALA A 235 5.14 18.61 -18.25
C ALA A 235 5.42 18.55 -16.74
N ASN A 236 5.11 17.44 -16.06
CA ASN A 236 5.47 17.22 -14.66
C ASN A 236 6.99 17.24 -14.43
N ARG A 237 7.79 16.81 -15.43
CA ARG A 237 9.27 16.94 -15.40
C ARG A 237 9.74 18.39 -15.23
N HIS A 238 8.97 19.36 -15.70
CA HIS A 238 9.38 20.77 -15.76
C HIS A 238 9.02 21.60 -14.51
N ASN A 239 8.03 21.16 -13.69
CA ASN A 239 7.73 21.81 -12.42
C ASN A 239 8.90 21.68 -11.41
N THR A 240 9.66 20.58 -11.49
CA THR A 240 10.84 20.30 -10.66
C THR A 240 12.01 21.25 -10.95
N LEU A 241 12.15 21.71 -12.19
CA LEU A 241 13.22 22.65 -12.59
C LEU A 241 12.91 24.09 -12.18
N ALA A 242 11.64 24.49 -12.14
CA ALA A 242 11.23 25.84 -11.74
C ALA A 242 11.34 26.07 -10.21
N SER A 243 11.03 25.05 -9.41
CA SER A 243 11.16 25.10 -7.94
C SER A 243 12.62 25.16 -7.48
N SER A 244 13.52 24.44 -8.17
CA SER A 244 14.97 24.47 -7.90
C SER A 244 15.63 25.81 -8.24
N GLN A 245 15.11 26.54 -9.24
CA GLN A 245 15.64 27.86 -9.64
C GLN A 245 15.12 29.03 -8.82
N SER A 246 14.07 28.82 -8.02
CA SER A 246 13.47 29.87 -7.18
C SER A 246 14.03 29.89 -5.74
N ALA A 247 14.97 29.00 -5.43
CA ALA A 247 15.59 28.83 -4.12
C ALA A 247 17.01 29.44 -3.99
N GLU A 248 17.47 30.23 -4.96
CA GLU A 248 18.71 31.04 -4.88
C GLU A 248 18.46 32.52 -4.53
#